data_AF-A0A846GXT6-F1
#
_entry.id   AF-A0A846GXT6-F1
#
_cell.length_a   1.000
_cell.length_b   1.000
_cell.length_c   1.000
_cell.angle_alpha   90.00
_cell.angle_beta   90.00
_cell.angle_gamma   90.00
#
_symmetry.space_group_name_H-M   'P 1'
#
loop_
_entity.id
_entity.type
_entity.pdbx_description
1 polymer ?
#
loop_
_entity_poly.entity_id
_entity_poly.type
_entity_poly.pdbx_seq_one_letter_code
_entity_poly.pdbx_strand_id
1 'polypeptide(L)' 'QNAGADAAIASLWSVDDKGTQVLMNKFYEVLKQGNVTKAEALRQAQIAFISSKVGSGFEHPFYWAPFILIGNGL' A
#
# COMPACT_ATOMS: atom_id res chain seq x y z
N GLN A 1 10.33 -25.68 1.73
CA GLN A 1 10.54 -24.89 2.95
C GLN A 1 9.66 -23.65 2.79
N ASN A 2 8.43 -23.73 3.32
CA ASN A 2 7.40 -22.70 3.14
C ASN A 2 7.75 -21.49 4.00
N ALA A 3 8.09 -20.37 3.38
CA ALA A 3 8.32 -19.11 4.08
C ALA A 3 7.01 -18.63 4.71
N GLY A 4 6.96 -18.68 6.05
CA GLY A 4 5.80 -18.32 6.87
C GLY A 4 5.53 -16.82 6.94
N ALA A 5 5.16 -16.21 5.81
CA ALA A 5 4.53 -14.90 5.77
C ALA A 5 3.10 -15.05 5.22
N ASP A 6 2.10 -14.66 6.01
CA ASP A 6 0.68 -14.73 5.59
C ASP A 6 0.40 -13.87 4.34
N ALA A 7 1.12 -12.77 4.15
CA ALA A 7 1.09 -11.97 2.93
C ALA A 7 2.38 -11.15 2.77
N ALA A 8 2.83 -10.95 1.54
CA ALA A 8 3.94 -10.08 1.16
C ALA A 8 3.44 -8.90 0.31
N ILE A 9 4.03 -7.72 0.51
CA ILE A 9 3.82 -6.56 -0.36
C ILE A 9 5.11 -6.36 -1.16
N ALA A 10 4.99 -6.30 -2.49
CA ALA A 10 6.12 -6.06 -3.38
C ALA A 10 5.79 -4.91 -4.35
N SER A 11 6.82 -4.18 -4.78
CA SER A 11 6.73 -3.15 -5.82
C SER A 11 7.21 -3.70 -7.17
N LEU A 12 6.46 -3.45 -8.25
CA LEU A 12 6.79 -3.90 -9.60
C LEU A 12 7.96 -3.14 -10.28
N TRP A 13 8.29 -1.93 -9.81
CA TRP A 13 9.44 -1.13 -10.28
C TRP A 13 10.12 -0.40 -9.12
N SER A 14 11.30 0.19 -9.36
CA SER A 14 11.93 1.11 -8.40
C SER A 14 10.97 2.27 -8.12
N VAL A 15 10.53 2.33 -6.88
CA VAL A 15 9.62 3.35 -6.36
C VAL A 15 10.44 4.45 -5.71
N ASP A 16 9.96 5.69 -5.83
CA ASP A 16 10.50 6.81 -5.07
C ASP A 16 10.32 6.56 -3.56
N ASP A 17 11.39 6.78 -2.78
CA ASP A 17 11.41 6.49 -1.34
C ASP A 17 10.33 7.28 -0.58
N LYS A 18 10.05 8.52 -0.99
CA LYS A 18 9.02 9.34 -0.33
C LYS A 18 7.63 8.81 -0.63
N GLY A 19 7.34 8.49 -1.89
CA GLY A 19 6.06 7.89 -2.29
C GLY A 19 5.79 6.57 -1.54
N THR A 20 6.81 5.73 -1.41
CA THR A 20 6.75 4.46 -0.67
C THR A 20 6.47 4.67 0.81
N GLN A 21 7.20 5.60 1.45
CA GLN A 21 7.00 5.92 2.85
C GLN A 21 5.58 6.40 3.13
N VAL A 22 5.05 7.28 2.28
CA VAL A 22 3.69 7.83 2.41
C VAL A 22 2.64 6.72 2.25
N LEU A 23 2.82 5.82 1.28
CA LEU A 23 1.91 4.70 1.03
C LEU A 23 1.89 3.71 2.19
N MET A 24 3.08 3.32 2.68
CA MET A 24 3.20 2.39 3.82
C MET A 24 2.66 3.00 5.11
N ASN A 25 2.90 4.29 5.36
CA ASN A 25 2.33 4.98 6.51
C ASN A 25 0.79 4.90 6.47
N LYS A 26 0.18 5.21 5.32
CA LYS A 26 -1.28 5.17 5.20
C LYS A 26 -1.83 3.74 5.29
N PHE A 27 -1.15 2.79 4.68
CA PHE A 27 -1.49 1.37 4.75
C PHE A 27 -1.53 0.86 6.21
N TYR A 28 -0.46 1.12 6.98
CA TYR A 28 -0.41 0.69 8.38
C TYR A 28 -1.37 1.47 9.28
N GLU A 29 -1.62 2.75 9.00
CA GLU A 29 -2.64 3.54 9.71
C GLU A 29 -4.02 2.88 9.57
N VAL A 30 -4.40 2.50 8.35
CA VAL A 30 -5.69 1.84 8.06
C VAL A 30 -5.72 0.43 8.63
N LEU A 31 -4.64 -0.35 8.48
CA LEU A 31 -4.57 -1.72 8.98
C LEU A 31 -4.65 -1.79 10.52
N LYS A 32 -4.04 -0.83 11.24
CA LYS A 32 -4.11 -0.74 12.71
C LYS A 32 -5.53 -0.49 13.25
N GLN A 33 -6.46 -0.01 12.42
CA GLN A 33 -7.86 0.15 12.82
C GLN A 33 -8.57 -1.19 13.04
N GLY A 34 -7.97 -2.31 12.59
CA GLY A 34 -8.40 -3.68 12.92
C GLY A 34 -9.69 -4.15 12.23
N ASN A 35 -10.41 -3.26 11.54
CA ASN A 35 -11.72 -3.53 10.94
C ASN A 35 -11.66 -3.88 9.45
N VAL A 36 -10.47 -3.95 8.86
CA VAL A 36 -10.28 -4.12 7.42
C VAL A 36 -9.18 -5.14 7.14
N THR A 37 -9.34 -5.86 6.04
CA THR A 37 -8.34 -6.82 5.56
C THR A 37 -7.11 -6.09 5.03
N LYS A 38 -5.98 -6.80 4.89
CA LYS A 38 -4.76 -6.24 4.30
C LYS A 38 -5.02 -5.75 2.87
N ALA A 39 -5.86 -6.45 2.11
CA ALA A 39 -6.24 -6.04 0.77
C ALA A 39 -7.03 -4.72 0.77
N GLU A 40 -7.99 -4.57 1.69
CA GLU A 40 -8.77 -3.33 1.79
C GLU A 40 -7.93 -2.16 2.32
N ALA A 41 -7.01 -2.42 3.25
CA ALA A 41 -6.07 -1.40 3.72
C ALA A 41 -5.18 -0.87 2.58
N LEU A 42 -4.69 -1.75 1.69
CA LEU A 42 -3.91 -1.34 0.53
C LEU A 42 -4.75 -0.54 -0.47
N ARG A 43 -5.99 -0.98 -0.74
CA ARG A 43 -6.93 -0.27 -1.62
C ARG A 43 -7.21 1.14 -1.11
N GLN A 44 -7.44 1.31 0.19
CA GLN A 44 -7.70 2.61 0.79
C GLN A 44 -6.47 3.53 0.75
N ALA A 45 -5.27 2.97 0.93
CA ALA A 45 -4.02 3.72 0.74
C ALA A 45 -3.89 4.23 -0.71
N GLN A 46 -4.16 3.39 -1.72
CA GLN A 46 -4.15 3.79 -3.13
C GLN A 46 -5.19 4.87 -3.46
N ILE A 47 -6.42 4.74 -2.94
CA ILE A 47 -7.48 5.75 -3.11
C ILE A 47 -7.06 7.10 -2.49
N ALA A 48 -6.34 7.08 -1.36
CA ALA A 48 -5.85 8.30 -0.72
C ALA A 48 -4.83 9.04 -1.60
N PHE A 49 -4.00 8.32 -2.37
CA PHE A 49 -3.10 8.90 -3.36
C PHE A 49 -3.87 9.52 -4.53
N ILE A 50 -4.85 8.82 -5.08
CA ILE A 50 -5.69 9.30 -6.19
C ILE A 50 -6.50 10.54 -5.77
N SER A 51 -6.94 10.60 -4.52
CA SER A 51 -7.75 11.69 -3.98
C SER A 51 -6.93 12.88 -3.46
N SER A 52 -5.60 12.92 -3.69
CA SER A 52 -4.67 13.92 -3.16
C SER A 52 -4.70 14.07 -1.62
N LYS A 53 -5.17 13.04 -0.89
CA LYS A 53 -5.30 13.08 0.58
C LYS A 53 -3.98 12.85 1.31
N VAL A 54 -2.93 12.50 0.59
CA VAL A 54 -1.59 12.20 1.12
C VAL A 54 -0.55 13.28 0.80
N GLY A 55 -0.99 14.40 0.20
CA GLY A 55 -0.14 15.48 -0.29
C GLY A 55 -0.22 15.64 -1.80
N SER A 56 0.07 16.85 -2.29
CA SER A 56 0.11 17.17 -3.72
C SER A 56 1.39 16.64 -4.36
N GLY A 57 1.27 16.06 -5.56
CA GLY A 57 2.40 15.53 -6.33
C GLY A 57 2.54 13.99 -6.29
N PHE A 58 1.70 13.30 -5.54
CA PHE A 58 1.68 11.84 -5.43
C PHE A 58 0.53 11.17 -6.19
N GLU A 59 -0.29 11.93 -6.92
CA GLU A 59 -1.46 11.43 -7.66
C GLU A 59 -1.07 10.50 -8.82
N HIS A 60 0.15 10.68 -9.34
CA HIS A 60 0.63 9.94 -10.50
C HIS A 60 0.73 8.43 -10.18
N PRO A 61 0.25 7.53 -11.08
CA PRO A 61 0.27 6.08 -10.87
C PRO A 61 1.63 5.49 -10.51
N PHE A 62 2.71 6.16 -10.91
CA PHE A 62 4.09 5.81 -10.54
C PHE A 62 4.27 5.56 -9.02
N TYR A 63 3.54 6.30 -8.18
CA TYR A 63 3.71 6.25 -6.72
C TYR A 63 2.84 5.20 -6.00
N TRP A 64 1.73 4.73 -6.60
CA TRP A 64 0.77 3.86 -5.90
C TRP A 64 0.40 2.58 -6.65
N ALA A 65 0.51 2.57 -7.98
CA ALA A 65 0.19 1.40 -8.81
C ALA A 65 1.17 0.20 -8.71
N PRO A 66 2.46 0.34 -8.33
CA PRO A 66 3.36 -0.82 -8.32
C PRO A 66 3.12 -1.75 -7.13
N PHE A 67 2.43 -1.30 -6.09
CA PHE A 67 2.24 -2.07 -4.86
C PHE A 67 1.16 -3.13 -5.06
N ILE A 68 1.59 -4.38 -5.03
CA ILE A 68 0.70 -5.55 -5.07
C ILE A 68 0.85 -6.36 -3.79
N LEU A 69 -0.28 -6.85 -3.30
CA LEU A 69 -0.33 -7.79 -2.18
C LEU A 69 -0.33 -9.21 -2.75
N ILE A 70 0.66 -10.02 -2.38
CA ILE A 70 0.79 -11.43 -2.78
C ILE A 70 0.71 -12.29 -1.52
N GLY A 71 -0.31 -13.15 -1.42
CA GLY A 71 -0.54 -14.06 -0.29
C GLY A 71 -1.97 -14.03 0.25
N ASN A 72 -2.19 -14.58 1.43
CA ASN A 72 -3.49 -14.59 2.12
C ASN A 72 -3.78 -13.18 2.69
N GLY A 73 -4.48 -12.38 1.89
CA GLY A 73 -4.85 -11.00 2.20
C GLY A 73 -6.12 -10.84 3.02
N LEU A 74 -6.71 -11.94 3.51
CA LEU A 74 -7.98 -12.04 4.24
C LEU A 74 -7.74 -12.15 5.75
#